data_AF-A0A953IXZ7-F1
#
_entry.id   AF-A0A953IXZ7-F1
#
_cell.length_a   1.000
_cell.length_b   1.000
_cell.length_c   1.000
_cell.angle_alpha   90.00
_cell.angle_beta   90.00
_cell.angle_gamma   90.00
#
_symmetry.space_group_name_H-M   'P 1'
#
loop_
_entity.id
_entity.type
_entity.pdbx_description
1 polymer ?
#
loop_
_entity_poly.entity_id
_entity_poly.type
_entity_poly.pdbx_seq_one_letter_code
_entity_poly.pdbx_strand_id
1 'polypeptide(L)'
;WFNTGLHWAYGIDGPSQGHFYVDYKTGELTKSETAYEHPQPHACFIQSIGDDLVNEGGIMDLWVREARLFKYGSGTGTNFSRLRGEGEKLSGGGKSSGLMSFLKIGDRAAGAIKSGGTTRRAAKMVVVDADHPDIENYIDWKVKEEQKVAALVTGSKTNQKHLRAVLKACVNCEGSGDDCFSPEKNPALKREIKLARKAFVPDNIIQRVIQFAKQGYTDIEFPIYDTDWDSEAYLTVSGQNSNNSVRVTDEFLKAVESDREWDLTWRNRKGIAKTVKARDLWEKIGYAAWACADPGLQYHTTINDWHTCPASGEIRASNPCSEYMFLDDTACNLASLNLLTFHTPSSSSSVGGAKGLNFDIAGYEHAVRLWTVVLEISVMMAQFPSKEIALLSYEFRTLGLGYANIGGLLMSSGIPYDSDQGRAIAGALTAIMTGVSYATSAEMAAKLGAFPGFAKNHDPMLRVIRNHKKAAYGERSGYDKVSQPPVPLDGASCPDQRLVEHAKRAWDRALALGEEHGYRNAQATVIAPTGT
;
A
#
# COMPACT_ATOMS: atom_id res chain seq x y z
N TRP A 1 5.34 6.48 -16.94
CA TRP A 1 6.70 6.76 -17.45
C TRP A 1 7.31 5.51 -18.11
N PHE A 2 7.61 4.44 -17.37
CA PHE A 2 8.31 3.26 -17.89
C PHE A 2 7.72 2.62 -19.17
N ASN A 3 6.39 2.49 -19.24
CA ASN A 3 5.74 1.70 -20.28
C ASN A 3 5.17 2.54 -21.44
N THR A 4 4.97 3.85 -21.23
CA THR A 4 4.27 4.71 -22.20
C THR A 4 5.18 5.01 -23.38
N GLY A 5 4.73 4.69 -24.59
CA GLY A 5 5.46 4.96 -25.82
C GLY A 5 6.48 3.88 -26.22
N LEU A 6 6.63 2.78 -25.48
CA LEU A 6 7.56 1.70 -25.84
C LEU A 6 7.27 1.11 -27.24
N HIS A 7 6.01 0.78 -27.51
CA HIS A 7 5.59 0.29 -28.82
C HIS A 7 5.65 1.40 -29.89
N TRP A 8 5.03 2.54 -29.61
CA TRP A 8 4.92 3.64 -30.60
C TRP A 8 6.27 4.27 -31.00
N ALA A 9 7.17 4.52 -30.05
CA ALA A 9 8.43 5.21 -30.30
C ALA A 9 9.59 4.26 -30.64
N TYR A 10 9.59 3.04 -30.09
CA TYR A 10 10.72 2.11 -30.19
C TYR A 10 10.38 0.78 -30.88
N GLY A 11 9.13 0.55 -31.28
CA GLY A 11 8.70 -0.70 -31.92
C GLY A 11 8.80 -1.93 -31.02
N ILE A 12 8.87 -1.74 -29.70
CA ILE A 12 8.93 -2.86 -28.74
C ILE A 12 7.56 -3.53 -28.70
N ASP A 13 7.52 -4.83 -28.96
CA ASP A 13 6.28 -5.61 -28.99
C ASP A 13 6.44 -7.01 -28.37
N GLY A 14 5.34 -7.73 -28.22
CA GLY A 14 5.32 -9.11 -27.72
C GLY A 14 3.92 -9.73 -27.78
N PRO A 15 3.79 -11.06 -27.62
CA PRO A 15 2.50 -11.74 -27.72
C PRO A 15 1.55 -11.30 -26.60
N SER A 16 0.23 -11.33 -26.85
CA SER A 16 -0.82 -11.07 -25.85
C SER A 16 -0.60 -11.87 -24.56
N GLN A 17 -0.76 -11.22 -23.42
CA GLN A 17 -0.56 -11.80 -22.08
C GLN A 17 -1.86 -11.87 -21.26
N GLY A 18 -3.01 -11.77 -21.94
CA GLY A 18 -4.32 -11.79 -21.29
C GLY A 18 -4.73 -10.47 -20.65
N HIS A 19 -4.34 -9.36 -21.28
CA HIS A 19 -4.80 -8.02 -20.90
C HIS A 19 -6.03 -7.62 -21.73
N PHE A 20 -6.79 -6.66 -21.22
CA PHE A 20 -8.02 -6.13 -21.81
C PHE A 20 -8.02 -4.61 -21.76
N TYR A 21 -8.76 -3.98 -22.66
CA TYR A 21 -9.03 -2.55 -22.67
C TYR A 21 -10.45 -2.29 -23.17
N VAL A 22 -10.98 -1.10 -22.95
CA VAL A 22 -12.23 -0.66 -23.56
C VAL A 22 -11.88 0.27 -24.73
N ASP A 23 -12.32 -0.08 -25.94
CA ASP A 23 -12.05 0.75 -27.11
C ASP A 23 -12.74 2.11 -26.98
N TYR A 24 -12.00 3.19 -27.16
CA TYR A 24 -12.48 4.53 -26.90
C TYR A 24 -13.53 5.02 -27.90
N LYS A 25 -13.62 4.41 -29.09
CA LYS A 25 -14.57 4.76 -30.15
C LYS A 25 -15.84 3.93 -30.03
N THR A 26 -15.71 2.62 -29.84
CA THR A 26 -16.87 1.70 -29.80
C THR A 26 -17.45 1.56 -28.40
N GLY A 27 -16.64 1.78 -27.35
CA GLY A 27 -17.02 1.50 -25.96
C GLY A 27 -17.05 0.02 -25.61
N GLU A 28 -16.54 -0.85 -26.49
CA GLU A 28 -16.56 -2.30 -26.30
C GLU A 28 -15.32 -2.80 -25.57
N LEU A 29 -15.50 -3.80 -24.71
CA LEU A 29 -14.42 -4.50 -24.04
C LEU A 29 -13.69 -5.41 -25.03
N THR A 30 -12.39 -5.16 -25.20
CA THR A 30 -11.55 -5.84 -26.17
C THR A 30 -10.35 -6.48 -25.49
N LYS A 31 -9.95 -7.66 -25.97
CA LYS A 31 -8.71 -8.32 -25.53
C LYS A 31 -7.54 -7.73 -26.30
N SER A 32 -6.46 -7.37 -25.62
CA SER A 32 -5.25 -6.87 -26.26
C SER A 32 -4.62 -7.93 -27.17
N GLU A 33 -4.29 -7.54 -28.39
CA GLU A 33 -3.62 -8.41 -29.37
C GLU A 33 -2.14 -8.58 -29.05
N THR A 34 -1.50 -7.54 -28.51
CA THR A 34 -0.08 -7.54 -28.16
C THR A 34 0.20 -7.06 -26.73
N ALA A 35 1.43 -7.26 -26.28
CA ALA A 35 1.87 -6.95 -24.93
C ALA A 35 2.15 -5.46 -24.67
N TYR A 36 2.37 -4.64 -25.70
CA TYR A 36 2.90 -3.28 -25.55
C TYR A 36 2.19 -2.21 -26.38
N GLU A 37 1.33 -2.58 -27.33
CA GLU A 37 0.55 -1.63 -28.13
C GLU A 37 -0.22 -0.65 -27.24
N HIS A 38 -0.89 -1.19 -26.21
CA HIS A 38 -1.50 -0.43 -25.13
C HIS A 38 -0.57 -0.41 -23.90
N PRO A 39 -0.10 0.74 -23.40
CA PRO A 39 0.77 0.77 -22.23
C PRO A 39 0.02 0.47 -20.92
N GLN A 40 0.76 0.16 -19.85
CA GLN A 40 0.25 0.20 -18.47
C GLN A 40 0.80 1.45 -17.75
N PRO A 41 0.11 2.61 -17.83
CA PRO A 41 0.52 3.86 -17.18
C PRO A 41 0.00 3.99 -15.73
N HIS A 42 -0.87 3.08 -15.29
CA HIS A 42 -1.50 3.10 -13.97
C HIS A 42 -0.56 2.51 -12.92
N ALA A 43 -0.42 3.14 -11.76
CA ALA A 43 0.46 2.65 -10.70
C ALA A 43 -0.29 1.83 -9.65
N CYS A 44 -1.58 2.11 -9.46
CA CYS A 44 -2.37 1.66 -8.33
C CYS A 44 -3.57 0.85 -8.81
N PHE A 45 -3.76 -0.32 -8.23
CA PHE A 45 -4.86 -1.23 -8.56
C PHE A 45 -5.51 -1.73 -7.27
N ILE A 46 -6.83 -1.85 -7.28
CA ILE A 46 -7.58 -2.55 -6.24
C ILE A 46 -8.21 -3.76 -6.91
N GLN A 47 -8.11 -4.93 -6.28
CA GLN A 47 -8.62 -6.18 -6.85
C GLN A 47 -9.54 -6.89 -5.87
N SER A 48 -10.65 -7.42 -6.37
CA SER A 48 -11.52 -8.30 -5.59
C SER A 48 -10.97 -9.73 -5.56
N ILE A 49 -11.45 -10.46 -4.56
CA ILE A 49 -11.21 -11.90 -4.41
C ILE A 49 -12.51 -12.59 -3.97
N GLY A 50 -12.79 -13.72 -4.60
CA GLY A 50 -13.82 -14.68 -4.19
C GLY A 50 -13.24 -15.81 -3.34
N ASP A 51 -14.07 -16.35 -2.45
CA ASP A 51 -13.76 -17.54 -1.64
C ASP A 51 -13.87 -18.84 -2.45
N ASP A 52 -13.09 -18.91 -3.52
CA ASP A 52 -12.95 -20.02 -4.46
C ASP A 52 -11.46 -20.24 -4.77
N LEU A 53 -11.04 -21.50 -4.94
CA LEU A 53 -9.61 -21.79 -5.12
C LEU A 53 -9.11 -21.49 -6.54
N VAL A 54 -9.81 -21.91 -7.59
CA VAL A 54 -9.23 -22.04 -8.96
C VAL A 54 -10.05 -21.38 -10.08
N ASN A 55 -11.30 -20.99 -9.82
CA ASN A 55 -12.15 -20.37 -10.83
C ASN A 55 -11.78 -18.88 -11.05
N GLU A 56 -12.27 -18.28 -12.13
CA GLU A 56 -12.13 -16.85 -12.43
C GLU A 56 -12.63 -16.02 -11.24
N GLY A 57 -11.84 -15.04 -10.79
CA GLY A 57 -12.12 -14.26 -9.58
C GLY A 57 -11.77 -14.95 -8.25
N GLY A 58 -11.30 -16.21 -8.27
CA GLY A 58 -10.83 -16.95 -7.09
C GLY A 58 -9.39 -16.60 -6.66
N ILE A 59 -8.87 -17.37 -5.70
CA ILE A 59 -7.56 -17.17 -5.07
C ILE A 59 -6.42 -17.33 -6.08
N MET A 60 -6.40 -18.43 -6.85
CA MET A 60 -5.32 -18.68 -7.80
C MET A 60 -5.35 -17.72 -8.99
N ASP A 61 -6.55 -17.31 -9.42
CA ASP A 61 -6.71 -16.30 -10.46
C ASP A 61 -6.20 -14.92 -10.00
N LEU A 62 -6.43 -14.53 -8.74
CA LEU A 62 -5.84 -13.30 -8.19
C LEU A 62 -4.32 -13.29 -8.35
N TRP A 63 -3.62 -14.38 -7.99
CA TRP A 63 -2.16 -14.44 -8.15
C TRP A 63 -1.70 -14.27 -9.61
N VAL A 64 -2.47 -14.80 -10.58
CA VAL A 64 -2.20 -14.60 -12.00
C VAL A 64 -2.38 -13.15 -12.40
N ARG A 65 -3.47 -12.49 -11.96
CA ARG A 65 -3.73 -11.08 -12.24
C ARG A 65 -2.67 -10.17 -11.60
N GLU A 66 -2.27 -10.45 -10.36
CA GLU A 66 -1.18 -9.75 -9.68
C GLU A 66 0.16 -9.90 -10.41
N ALA A 67 0.49 -11.10 -10.88
CA ALA A 67 1.71 -11.34 -11.63
C ALA A 67 1.77 -10.51 -12.92
N ARG A 68 0.63 -10.36 -13.62
CA ARG A 68 0.51 -9.47 -14.78
C ARG A 68 0.81 -8.01 -14.38
N LEU A 69 0.24 -7.53 -13.27
CA LEU A 69 0.49 -6.16 -12.79
C LEU A 69 1.95 -5.91 -12.40
N PHE A 70 2.54 -6.82 -11.63
CA PHE A 70 3.91 -6.69 -11.13
C PHE A 70 4.94 -6.70 -12.26
N LYS A 71 4.70 -7.49 -13.31
CA LYS A 71 5.55 -7.52 -14.51
C LYS A 71 5.74 -6.12 -15.11
N TYR A 72 4.68 -5.33 -15.18
CA TYR A 72 4.69 -3.97 -15.73
C TYR A 72 4.92 -2.89 -14.67
N GLY A 73 5.27 -3.28 -13.45
CA GLY A 73 5.72 -2.37 -12.40
C GLY A 73 4.61 -1.65 -11.65
N SER A 74 3.39 -2.18 -11.63
CA SER A 74 2.28 -1.61 -10.85
C SER A 74 2.03 -2.37 -9.57
N GLY A 75 1.47 -1.69 -8.58
CA GLY A 75 1.13 -2.25 -7.29
C GLY A 75 -0.37 -2.51 -7.15
N THR A 76 -0.74 -3.44 -6.26
CA THR A 76 -2.13 -3.84 -6.08
C THR A 76 -2.50 -4.07 -4.62
N GLY A 77 -3.75 -3.85 -4.24
CA GLY A 77 -4.26 -4.28 -2.95
C GLY A 77 -5.62 -4.96 -3.02
N THR A 78 -5.86 -5.79 -2.02
CA THR A 78 -7.06 -6.63 -1.94
C THR A 78 -7.48 -6.77 -0.48
N ASN A 79 -8.79 -6.72 -0.23
CA ASN A 79 -9.33 -7.12 1.05
C ASN A 79 -9.66 -8.62 1.04
N PHE A 80 -9.02 -9.36 1.94
CA PHE A 80 -9.11 -10.81 1.97
C PHE A 80 -10.18 -11.34 2.94
N SER A 81 -10.95 -10.47 3.58
CA SER A 81 -11.90 -10.84 4.63
C SER A 81 -13.09 -11.66 4.14
N ARG A 82 -13.25 -11.79 2.81
CA ARG A 82 -14.21 -12.71 2.20
C ARG A 82 -13.77 -14.16 2.27
N LEU A 83 -12.47 -14.43 2.38
CA LEU A 83 -11.97 -15.80 2.46
C LEU A 83 -12.37 -16.42 3.79
N ARG A 84 -12.75 -17.69 3.77
CA ARG A 84 -13.11 -18.40 4.99
C ARG A 84 -11.89 -18.62 5.90
N GLY A 85 -12.12 -18.45 7.20
CA GLY A 85 -11.13 -18.65 8.25
C GLY A 85 -10.71 -20.10 8.45
N GLU A 86 -9.70 -20.29 9.29
CA GLU A 86 -9.19 -21.62 9.62
C GLU A 86 -10.28 -22.49 10.26
N GLY A 87 -10.38 -23.76 9.82
CA GLY A 87 -11.34 -24.70 10.38
C GLY A 87 -12.77 -24.61 9.83
N GLU A 88 -13.08 -23.59 9.02
CA GLU A 88 -14.37 -23.47 8.33
C GLU A 88 -14.59 -24.61 7.32
N LYS A 89 -15.84 -25.08 7.14
CA LYS A 89 -16.13 -26.26 6.30
C LYS A 89 -15.83 -26.02 4.82
N LEU A 90 -15.46 -27.08 4.10
CA LEU A 90 -15.35 -27.07 2.63
C LEU A 90 -16.54 -27.80 2.00
N SER A 91 -16.90 -27.43 0.77
CA SER A 91 -18.01 -28.05 0.02
C SER A 91 -17.74 -29.52 -0.30
N GLY A 92 -16.49 -29.87 -0.63
CA GLY A 92 -16.05 -31.24 -0.89
C GLY A 92 -15.75 -32.09 0.37
N GLY A 93 -16.03 -31.57 1.57
CA GLY A 93 -15.64 -32.20 2.83
C GLY A 93 -14.28 -31.71 3.35
N GLY A 94 -14.05 -31.86 4.66
CA GLY A 94 -12.85 -31.35 5.32
C GLY A 94 -13.00 -29.91 5.85
N LYS A 95 -11.86 -29.28 6.14
CA LYS A 95 -11.76 -27.96 6.77
C LYS A 95 -10.79 -27.06 5.99
N SER A 96 -11.07 -25.77 5.97
CA SER A 96 -10.22 -24.73 5.40
C SER A 96 -8.88 -24.63 6.12
N SER A 97 -7.81 -24.40 5.36
CA SER A 97 -6.48 -24.03 5.87
C SER A 97 -6.41 -22.58 6.40
N GLY A 98 -7.51 -21.83 6.30
CA GLY A 98 -7.61 -20.44 6.72
C GLY A 98 -6.93 -19.45 5.79
N LEU A 99 -7.21 -18.18 6.04
CA LEU A 99 -6.71 -17.04 5.26
C LEU A 99 -5.17 -17.00 5.25
N MET A 100 -4.56 -17.23 6.42
CA MET A 100 -3.12 -17.07 6.61
C MET A 100 -2.29 -17.99 5.71
N SER A 101 -2.81 -19.17 5.36
CA SER A 101 -2.13 -20.10 4.47
C SER A 101 -1.97 -19.51 3.06
N PHE A 102 -3.02 -18.86 2.55
CA PHE A 102 -3.00 -18.24 1.22
C PHE A 102 -2.20 -16.94 1.21
N LEU A 103 -2.28 -16.12 2.26
CA LEU A 103 -1.46 -14.90 2.37
C LEU A 103 0.04 -15.20 2.25
N LYS A 104 0.51 -16.28 2.88
CA LYS A 104 1.91 -16.74 2.76
C LYS A 104 2.26 -17.16 1.34
N ILE A 105 1.35 -17.82 0.61
CA ILE A 105 1.62 -18.29 -0.75
C ILE A 105 1.98 -17.12 -1.64
N GLY A 106 1.22 -16.04 -1.60
CA GLY A 106 1.52 -14.96 -2.53
C GLY A 106 2.16 -13.70 -1.98
N ASP A 107 2.46 -13.66 -0.69
CA ASP A 107 3.70 -13.03 -0.23
C ASP A 107 4.92 -13.62 -0.98
N ARG A 108 5.04 -14.95 -1.06
CA ARG A 108 6.12 -15.59 -1.82
C ARG A 108 6.04 -15.34 -3.31
N ALA A 109 4.83 -15.38 -3.89
CA ALA A 109 4.63 -15.05 -5.30
C ALA A 109 5.06 -13.60 -5.61
N ALA A 110 4.68 -12.63 -4.78
CA ALA A 110 5.11 -11.24 -4.94
C ALA A 110 6.63 -11.10 -4.87
N GLY A 111 7.29 -11.73 -3.87
CA GLY A 111 8.74 -11.69 -3.73
C GLY A 111 9.52 -12.33 -4.89
N ALA A 112 8.92 -13.27 -5.62
CA ALA A 112 9.52 -13.92 -6.77
C ALA A 112 9.45 -13.09 -8.07
N ILE A 113 8.56 -12.08 -8.14
CA ILE A 113 8.29 -11.33 -9.36
C ILE A 113 8.95 -9.95 -9.29
N LYS A 114 9.81 -9.68 -10.27
CA LYS A 114 10.41 -8.36 -10.52
C LYS A 114 9.92 -7.84 -11.86
N SER A 115 9.69 -6.52 -11.97
CA SER A 115 9.27 -5.93 -13.23
C SER A 115 10.34 -6.15 -14.31
N GLY A 116 9.93 -6.65 -15.48
CA GLY A 116 10.80 -7.18 -16.55
C GLY A 116 11.64 -6.17 -17.33
N GLY A 117 12.03 -5.05 -16.71
CA GLY A 117 12.82 -3.99 -17.32
C GLY A 117 13.18 -2.84 -16.35
N THR A 118 12.82 -2.97 -15.06
CA THR A 118 13.12 -1.97 -14.03
C THR A 118 13.58 -2.66 -12.75
N THR A 119 14.24 -1.94 -11.84
CA THR A 119 14.61 -2.44 -10.50
C THR A 119 13.42 -2.52 -9.53
N ARG A 120 12.18 -2.28 -9.99
CA ARG A 120 10.99 -2.19 -9.13
C ARG A 120 10.50 -3.59 -8.72
N ARG A 121 10.44 -3.83 -7.41
CA ARG A 121 9.84 -5.05 -6.82
C ARG A 121 8.32 -4.95 -6.82
N ALA A 122 7.65 -6.11 -6.74
CA ALA A 122 6.21 -6.17 -6.53
C ALA A 122 5.80 -5.38 -5.26
N ALA A 123 4.66 -4.71 -5.33
CA ALA A 123 4.10 -3.97 -4.19
C ALA A 123 2.66 -4.42 -3.98
N LYS A 124 2.36 -4.94 -2.79
CA LYS A 124 1.07 -5.54 -2.44
C LYS A 124 0.51 -4.93 -1.15
N MET A 125 -0.80 -4.68 -1.12
CA MET A 125 -1.56 -4.40 0.11
C MET A 125 -2.47 -5.58 0.43
N VAL A 126 -2.41 -6.05 1.67
CA VAL A 126 -3.32 -7.05 2.23
C VAL A 126 -4.18 -6.37 3.28
N VAL A 127 -5.50 -6.34 3.08
CA VAL A 127 -6.45 -5.78 4.06
C VAL A 127 -7.28 -6.89 4.68
N VAL A 128 -7.44 -6.86 6.01
CA VAL A 128 -8.31 -7.79 6.76
C VAL A 128 -9.18 -7.01 7.75
N ASP A 129 -10.45 -7.39 7.83
CA ASP A 129 -11.46 -6.74 8.67
C ASP A 129 -11.28 -7.16 10.13
N ALA A 130 -11.48 -6.21 11.05
CA ALA A 130 -11.29 -6.45 12.48
C ALA A 130 -12.21 -7.55 13.07
N ASP A 131 -13.28 -7.94 12.38
CA ASP A 131 -14.20 -9.03 12.76
C ASP A 131 -13.84 -10.38 12.09
N HIS A 132 -12.72 -10.49 11.38
CA HIS A 132 -12.30 -11.74 10.75
C HIS A 132 -11.87 -12.80 11.78
N PRO A 133 -12.26 -14.09 11.64
CA PRO A 133 -11.93 -15.13 12.61
C PRO A 133 -10.43 -15.35 12.76
N ASP A 134 -9.67 -15.13 11.68
CA ASP A 134 -8.21 -15.22 11.67
C ASP A 134 -7.50 -13.90 12.05
N ILE A 135 -8.22 -12.85 12.48
CA ILE A 135 -7.65 -11.49 12.64
C ILE A 135 -6.47 -11.45 13.61
N GLU A 136 -6.54 -12.18 14.72
CA GLU A 136 -5.46 -12.19 15.71
C GLU A 136 -4.18 -12.80 15.14
N ASN A 137 -4.30 -13.87 14.36
CA ASN A 137 -3.16 -14.49 13.68
C ASN A 137 -2.56 -13.58 12.62
N TYR A 138 -3.42 -12.82 11.93
CA TYR A 138 -3.01 -11.83 10.93
C TYR A 138 -2.22 -10.68 11.56
N ILE A 139 -2.70 -10.11 12.68
CA ILE A 139 -2.01 -9.02 13.40
C ILE A 139 -0.64 -9.51 13.92
N ASP A 140 -0.59 -10.70 14.52
CA ASP A 140 0.65 -11.24 15.10
C ASP A 140 1.64 -11.75 14.04
N TRP A 141 1.27 -11.77 12.74
CA TRP A 141 2.03 -12.47 11.71
C TRP A 141 3.43 -11.89 11.55
N LYS A 142 3.56 -10.62 11.17
CA LYS A 142 4.88 -10.00 10.91
C LYS A 142 5.71 -9.90 12.18
N VAL A 143 5.09 -9.66 13.34
CA VAL A 143 5.77 -9.69 14.65
C VAL A 143 6.50 -11.02 14.88
N LYS A 144 5.83 -12.15 14.63
CA LYS A 144 6.44 -13.48 14.77
C LYS A 144 7.54 -13.72 13.74
N GLU A 145 7.43 -13.15 12.55
CA GLU A 145 8.45 -13.27 11.50
C GLU A 145 9.69 -12.42 11.83
N GLU A 146 9.54 -11.22 12.38
CA GLU A 146 10.67 -10.41 12.90
C GLU A 146 11.42 -11.14 14.03
N GLN A 147 10.69 -11.79 14.94
CA GLN A 147 11.30 -12.60 16.00
C GLN A 147 12.10 -13.78 15.43
N LYS A 148 11.66 -14.39 14.32
CA LYS A 148 12.43 -15.43 13.62
C LYS A 148 13.71 -14.87 13.01
N VAL A 149 13.66 -13.70 12.37
CA VAL A 149 14.87 -13.03 11.84
C VAL A 149 15.87 -12.79 12.97
N ALA A 150 15.43 -12.24 14.09
CA ALA A 150 16.30 -12.03 15.25
C ALA A 150 16.94 -13.33 15.76
N ALA A 151 16.18 -14.42 15.79
CA ALA A 151 16.68 -15.74 16.17
C ALA A 151 17.70 -16.30 15.16
N LEU A 152 17.44 -16.14 13.85
CA LEU A 152 18.35 -16.56 12.78
C LEU A 152 19.68 -15.81 12.85
N VAL A 153 19.64 -14.48 12.98
CA VAL A 153 20.83 -13.61 13.08
C VAL A 153 21.65 -13.92 14.33
N THR A 154 20.98 -14.12 15.47
CA THR A 154 21.65 -14.45 16.73
C THR A 154 22.26 -15.85 16.67
N GLY A 155 21.49 -16.82 16.17
CA GLY A 155 21.91 -18.20 16.01
C GLY A 155 23.07 -18.37 15.04
N SER A 156 23.06 -17.67 13.90
CA SER A 156 24.12 -17.74 12.90
C SER A 156 25.46 -17.23 13.44
N LYS A 157 25.46 -16.08 14.13
CA LYS A 157 26.65 -15.52 14.77
C LYS A 157 27.19 -16.44 15.87
N THR A 158 26.29 -17.03 16.66
CA THR A 158 26.65 -17.97 17.73
C THR A 158 27.27 -19.25 17.16
N ASN A 159 26.63 -19.85 16.14
CA ASN A 159 27.15 -21.02 15.44
C ASN A 159 28.52 -20.74 14.84
N GLN A 160 28.69 -19.68 14.05
CA GLN A 160 29.98 -19.35 13.43
C GLN A 160 31.10 -19.20 14.47
N LYS A 161 30.83 -18.52 15.59
CA LYS A 161 31.82 -18.31 16.67
C LYS A 161 32.26 -19.65 17.29
N HIS A 162 31.29 -20.44 17.73
CA HIS A 162 31.58 -21.65 18.51
C HIS A 162 32.05 -22.82 17.66
N LEU A 163 31.53 -22.98 16.45
CA LEU A 163 31.97 -24.02 15.52
C LEU A 163 33.41 -23.80 15.06
N ARG A 164 33.80 -22.56 14.80
CA ARG A 164 35.20 -22.23 14.48
C ARG A 164 36.14 -22.50 15.65
N ALA A 165 35.69 -22.27 16.89
CA ALA A 165 36.47 -22.60 18.09
C ALA A 165 36.64 -24.11 18.27
N VAL A 166 35.57 -24.89 18.07
CA VAL A 166 35.61 -26.36 18.08
C VAL A 166 36.57 -26.90 17.02
N LEU A 167 36.48 -26.40 15.79
CA LEU A 167 37.39 -26.80 14.70
C LEU A 167 38.85 -26.50 15.05
N LYS A 168 39.14 -25.28 15.52
CA LYS A 168 40.50 -24.89 15.95
C LYS A 168 41.04 -25.76 17.08
N ALA A 169 40.18 -26.18 18.01
CA ALA A 169 40.58 -27.08 19.10
C ALA A 169 40.95 -28.49 18.60
N CYS A 170 40.34 -28.95 17.50
CA CYS A 170 40.74 -30.18 16.81
C CYS A 170 42.05 -29.99 16.03
N VAL A 171 42.18 -28.90 15.27
CA VAL A 171 43.30 -28.65 14.35
C VAL A 171 44.61 -28.31 15.08
N ASN A 172 44.54 -27.55 16.17
CA ASN A 172 45.71 -27.10 16.92
C ASN A 172 46.14 -28.10 18.01
N CYS A 173 45.66 -29.33 17.95
CA CYS A 173 46.00 -30.37 18.92
C CYS A 173 47.25 -31.13 18.48
N GLU A 174 48.14 -31.42 19.43
CA GLU A 174 49.41 -32.14 19.21
C GLU A 174 49.31 -33.66 19.53
N GLY A 175 48.10 -34.19 19.64
CA GLY A 175 47.83 -35.59 19.95
C GLY A 175 48.09 -36.53 18.75
N SER A 176 48.40 -37.80 19.05
CA SER A 176 48.67 -38.82 18.02
C SER A 176 47.38 -39.40 17.43
N GLY A 177 47.33 -39.59 16.11
CA GLY A 177 46.23 -40.27 15.42
C GLY A 177 44.89 -39.54 15.60
N ASP A 178 43.86 -40.26 16.05
CA ASP A 178 42.51 -39.74 16.22
C ASP A 178 42.27 -38.99 17.55
N ASP A 179 43.29 -38.91 18.41
CA ASP A 179 43.15 -38.37 19.76
C ASP A 179 42.70 -36.91 19.78
N CYS A 180 43.07 -36.14 18.75
CA CYS A 180 42.68 -34.74 18.59
C CYS A 180 41.18 -34.53 18.32
N PHE A 181 40.48 -35.57 17.86
CA PHE A 181 39.05 -35.53 17.54
C PHE A 181 38.18 -36.20 18.62
N SER A 182 38.78 -36.72 19.69
CA SER A 182 38.08 -37.33 20.83
C SER A 182 38.00 -36.34 22.00
N PRO A 183 36.79 -35.95 22.46
CA PRO A 183 36.62 -35.07 23.63
C PRO A 183 37.14 -35.66 24.93
N GLU A 184 37.30 -36.99 25.01
CA GLU A 184 37.86 -37.68 26.18
C GLU A 184 39.37 -37.45 26.27
N LYS A 185 40.05 -37.32 25.13
CA LYS A 185 41.51 -37.22 25.02
C LYS A 185 42.03 -35.82 24.70
N ASN A 186 41.21 -34.94 24.14
CA ASN A 186 41.53 -33.54 23.86
C ASN A 186 40.77 -32.61 24.83
N PRO A 187 41.41 -32.12 25.92
CA PRO A 187 40.77 -31.23 26.89
C PRO A 187 40.32 -29.89 26.30
N ALA A 188 41.03 -29.36 25.31
CA ALA A 188 40.66 -28.12 24.62
C ALA A 188 39.36 -28.33 23.83
N LEU A 189 39.27 -29.43 23.06
CA LEU A 189 38.04 -29.81 22.35
C LEU A 189 36.88 -30.02 23.33
N LYS A 190 37.10 -30.74 24.43
CA LYS A 190 36.08 -30.94 25.48
C LYS A 190 35.56 -29.62 26.04
N ARG A 191 36.45 -28.65 26.25
CA ARG A 191 36.10 -27.30 26.73
C ARG A 191 35.28 -26.56 25.70
N GLU A 192 35.71 -26.52 24.43
CA GLU A 192 34.99 -25.80 23.37
C GLU A 192 33.61 -26.44 23.09
N ILE A 193 33.49 -27.77 23.15
CA ILE A 193 32.18 -28.46 23.06
C ILE A 193 31.26 -28.03 24.21
N LYS A 194 31.76 -27.98 25.45
CA LYS A 194 30.98 -27.51 26.60
C LYS A 194 30.53 -26.05 26.43
N LEU A 195 31.41 -25.19 25.91
CA LEU A 195 31.06 -23.79 25.63
C LEU A 195 30.03 -23.67 24.52
N ALA A 196 30.16 -24.43 23.44
CA ALA A 196 29.19 -24.47 22.35
C ALA A 196 27.82 -24.94 22.83
N ARG A 197 27.76 -26.02 23.63
CA ARG A 197 26.52 -26.50 24.26
C ARG A 197 25.90 -25.47 25.21
N LYS A 198 26.73 -24.78 26.01
CA LYS A 198 26.27 -23.70 26.89
C LYS A 198 25.70 -22.52 26.10
N ALA A 199 26.14 -22.33 24.86
CA ALA A 199 25.63 -21.36 23.91
C ALA A 199 24.51 -21.91 23.01
N PHE A 200 23.91 -23.06 23.34
CA PHE A 200 22.80 -23.69 22.62
C PHE A 200 23.11 -24.11 21.18
N VAL A 201 24.39 -24.33 20.84
CA VAL A 201 24.78 -24.90 19.55
C VAL A 201 24.36 -26.38 19.49
N PRO A 202 23.63 -26.82 18.44
CA PRO A 202 23.19 -28.20 18.30
C PRO A 202 24.34 -29.22 18.21
N ASP A 203 24.22 -30.33 18.95
CA ASP A 203 25.24 -31.39 19.02
C ASP A 203 25.54 -32.03 17.66
N ASN A 204 24.53 -32.17 16.79
CA ASN A 204 24.70 -32.73 15.45
C ASN A 204 25.70 -31.92 14.61
N ILE A 205 25.67 -30.60 14.73
CA ILE A 205 26.53 -29.70 13.96
C ILE A 205 27.94 -29.67 14.57
N ILE A 206 28.06 -29.72 15.90
CA ILE A 206 29.35 -29.86 16.59
C ILE A 206 30.06 -31.14 16.13
N GLN A 207 29.35 -32.28 16.10
CA GLN A 207 29.90 -33.54 15.62
C GLN A 207 30.36 -33.48 14.15
N ARG A 208 29.59 -32.82 13.28
CA ARG A 208 29.99 -32.61 11.87
C ARG A 208 31.30 -31.82 11.77
N VAL A 209 31.48 -30.78 12.59
CA VAL A 209 32.72 -29.99 12.60
C VAL A 209 33.92 -30.83 13.02
N ILE A 210 33.76 -31.69 14.04
CA ILE A 210 34.82 -32.61 14.46
C ILE A 210 35.17 -33.59 13.32
N GLN A 211 34.17 -34.10 12.61
CA GLN A 211 34.37 -34.96 11.45
C GLN A 211 35.05 -34.24 10.28
N PHE A 212 34.76 -32.96 10.06
CA PHE A 212 35.45 -32.13 9.08
C PHE A 212 36.91 -31.91 9.46
N ALA A 213 37.19 -31.60 10.72
CA ALA A 213 38.58 -31.50 11.19
C ALA A 213 39.34 -32.82 10.96
N LYS A 214 38.70 -33.96 11.22
CA LYS A 214 39.28 -35.30 10.98
C LYS A 214 39.61 -35.57 9.51
N GLN A 215 38.88 -34.95 8.58
CA GLN A 215 39.14 -35.03 7.15
C GLN A 215 40.22 -34.05 6.66
N GLY A 216 40.81 -33.25 7.56
CA GLY A 216 41.88 -32.30 7.23
C GLY A 216 41.41 -30.88 6.93
N TYR A 217 40.14 -30.55 7.13
CA TYR A 217 39.66 -29.17 7.00
C TYR A 217 40.14 -28.31 8.17
N THR A 218 40.71 -27.14 7.86
CA THR A 218 41.33 -26.23 8.86
C THR A 218 40.52 -24.98 9.16
N ASP A 219 39.51 -24.67 8.34
CA ASP A 219 38.54 -23.62 8.62
C ASP A 219 37.12 -24.07 8.32
N ILE A 220 36.15 -23.35 8.89
CA ILE A 220 34.73 -23.56 8.61
C ILE A 220 34.02 -22.22 8.47
N GLU A 221 33.26 -22.11 7.39
CA GLU A 221 32.36 -21.01 7.13
C GLU A 221 30.93 -21.45 7.45
N PHE A 222 30.29 -20.70 8.33
CA PHE A 222 28.87 -20.81 8.65
C PHE A 222 28.23 -19.47 8.30
N PRO A 223 27.26 -19.42 7.36
CA PRO A 223 26.67 -18.15 6.91
C PRO A 223 26.23 -17.28 8.09
N ILE A 224 26.68 -16.02 8.12
CA ILE A 224 26.27 -15.04 9.12
C ILE A 224 25.21 -14.15 8.50
N TYR A 225 24.01 -14.19 9.08
CA TYR A 225 22.94 -13.28 8.72
C TYR A 225 22.99 -11.97 9.50
N ASP A 226 22.31 -10.96 8.97
CA ASP A 226 22.07 -9.67 9.60
C ASP A 226 20.60 -9.23 9.46
N THR A 227 20.29 -8.06 10.03
CA THR A 227 18.95 -7.48 10.05
C THR A 227 18.75 -6.43 8.96
N ASP A 228 19.58 -6.41 7.91
CA ASP A 228 19.28 -5.61 6.73
C ASP A 228 18.06 -6.20 6.03
N TRP A 229 17.13 -5.36 5.58
CA TRP A 229 15.88 -5.78 4.93
C TRP A 229 16.09 -6.55 3.62
N ASP A 230 17.26 -6.39 2.98
CA ASP A 230 17.67 -7.17 1.81
C ASP A 230 18.47 -8.43 2.15
N SER A 231 18.64 -8.75 3.44
CA SER A 231 19.42 -9.91 3.89
C SER A 231 18.72 -11.24 3.59
N GLU A 232 19.53 -12.30 3.47
CA GLU A 232 19.02 -13.67 3.28
C GLU A 232 18.07 -14.09 4.42
N ALA A 233 18.25 -13.59 5.64
CA ALA A 233 17.32 -13.90 6.74
C ALA A 233 15.91 -13.39 6.45
N TYR A 234 15.75 -12.15 5.97
CA TYR A 234 14.45 -11.61 5.57
C TYR A 234 13.84 -12.37 4.38
N LEU A 235 14.68 -12.85 3.45
CA LEU A 235 14.23 -13.69 2.35
C LEU A 235 13.71 -15.07 2.80
N THR A 236 14.06 -15.56 3.99
CA THR A 236 13.57 -16.85 4.50
C THR A 236 12.26 -16.78 5.30
N VAL A 237 11.85 -15.58 5.74
CA VAL A 237 10.59 -15.38 6.48
C VAL A 237 9.46 -14.93 5.57
N SER A 238 8.23 -14.91 6.07
CA SER A 238 7.03 -14.55 5.29
C SER A 238 6.46 -13.18 5.69
N GLY A 239 5.59 -12.62 4.85
CA GLY A 239 4.87 -11.37 5.10
C GLY A 239 5.69 -10.10 4.83
N GLN A 240 6.82 -10.22 4.13
CA GLN A 240 7.75 -9.12 3.88
C GLN A 240 7.51 -8.43 2.53
N ASN A 241 6.71 -9.05 1.64
CA ASN A 241 6.43 -8.52 0.30
C ASN A 241 5.04 -7.86 0.21
N SER A 242 4.43 -7.56 1.36
CA SER A 242 3.17 -6.81 1.45
C SER A 242 3.17 -5.83 2.61
N ASN A 243 2.48 -4.71 2.40
CA ASN A 243 1.93 -3.90 3.47
C ASN A 243 0.66 -4.57 3.98
N ASN A 244 0.49 -4.58 5.30
CA ASN A 244 -0.67 -5.18 5.95
C ASN A 244 -1.49 -4.07 6.61
N SER A 245 -2.82 -4.14 6.53
CA SER A 245 -3.70 -3.20 7.21
C SER A 245 -4.94 -3.88 7.77
N VAL A 246 -5.30 -3.47 8.99
CA VAL A 246 -6.58 -3.84 9.59
C VAL A 246 -7.62 -2.80 9.23
N ARG A 247 -8.74 -3.25 8.68
CA ARG A 247 -9.89 -2.41 8.39
C ARG A 247 -10.80 -2.35 9.61
N VAL A 248 -11.01 -1.15 10.12
CA VAL A 248 -11.80 -0.86 11.33
C VAL A 248 -12.99 0.03 11.01
N THR A 249 -14.08 -0.16 11.73
CA THR A 249 -15.29 0.69 11.66
C THR A 249 -15.38 1.61 12.88
N ASP A 250 -16.18 2.66 12.79
CA ASP A 250 -16.50 3.51 13.95
C ASP A 250 -17.16 2.71 15.08
N GLU A 251 -17.89 1.64 14.76
CA GLU A 251 -18.50 0.75 15.76
C GLU A 251 -17.44 0.00 16.57
N PHE A 252 -16.41 -0.52 15.90
CA PHE A 252 -15.28 -1.15 16.56
C PHE A 252 -14.56 -0.15 17.48
N LEU A 253 -14.26 1.05 16.98
CA LEU A 253 -13.59 2.08 17.79
C LEU A 253 -14.42 2.49 19.01
N LYS A 254 -15.74 2.65 18.86
CA LYS A 254 -16.66 2.89 20.00
C LYS A 254 -16.67 1.73 20.99
N ALA A 255 -16.54 0.48 20.50
CA ALA A 255 -16.41 -0.69 21.36
C ALA A 255 -15.09 -0.68 22.15
N VAL A 256 -13.97 -0.25 21.55
CA VAL A 256 -12.67 -0.05 22.22
C VAL A 256 -12.78 1.00 23.33
N GLU A 257 -13.33 2.17 23.02
CA GLU A 257 -13.51 3.27 23.99
C GLU A 257 -14.37 2.84 25.18
N SER A 258 -15.45 2.11 24.91
CA SER A 258 -16.43 1.67 25.91
C SER A 258 -16.10 0.32 26.57
N ASP A 259 -14.92 -0.24 26.34
CA ASP A 259 -14.47 -1.56 26.86
C ASP A 259 -15.45 -2.72 26.60
N ARG A 260 -16.12 -2.68 25.44
CA ARG A 260 -17.09 -3.69 25.03
C ARG A 260 -16.41 -4.92 24.41
N GLU A 261 -17.20 -5.98 24.30
CA GLU A 261 -16.84 -7.15 23.53
C GLU A 261 -16.98 -6.90 22.01
N TRP A 262 -16.26 -7.68 21.23
CA TRP A 262 -16.24 -7.65 19.77
C TRP A 262 -16.30 -9.08 19.23
N ASP A 263 -17.24 -9.33 18.32
CA ASP A 263 -17.46 -10.64 17.74
C ASP A 263 -16.65 -10.82 16.46
N LEU A 264 -15.87 -11.90 16.42
CA LEU A 264 -15.26 -12.40 15.20
C LEU A 264 -16.25 -13.36 14.52
N THR A 265 -16.55 -13.16 13.25
CA THR A 265 -17.68 -13.80 12.57
C THR A 265 -17.24 -14.79 11.48
N TRP A 266 -17.92 -15.94 11.37
CA TRP A 266 -17.62 -16.89 10.29
C TRP A 266 -17.97 -16.31 8.91
N ARG A 267 -17.22 -16.70 7.87
CA ARG A 267 -17.46 -16.19 6.50
C ARG A 267 -18.31 -17.09 5.65
N ASN A 268 -18.27 -18.41 5.86
CA ASN A 268 -19.06 -19.37 5.09
C ASN A 268 -20.35 -19.83 5.76
N ARG A 269 -20.62 -19.36 6.99
CA ARG A 269 -21.82 -19.67 7.75
C ARG A 269 -22.21 -18.50 8.65
N LYS A 270 -23.46 -18.47 9.08
CA LYS A 270 -23.91 -17.51 10.09
C LYS A 270 -23.38 -17.88 11.48
N GLY A 271 -23.10 -16.86 12.30
CA GLY A 271 -22.76 -17.01 13.71
C GLY A 271 -21.37 -16.51 14.07
N ILE A 272 -21.10 -16.50 15.38
CA ILE A 272 -19.86 -16.02 15.99
C ILE A 272 -18.84 -17.16 15.98
N ALA A 273 -17.61 -16.85 15.56
CA ALA A 273 -16.45 -17.70 15.67
C ALA A 273 -15.81 -17.61 17.06
N LYS A 274 -15.61 -16.38 17.53
CA LYS A 274 -15.03 -16.07 18.83
C LYS A 274 -15.43 -14.66 19.24
N THR A 275 -15.72 -14.45 20.51
CA THR A 275 -15.90 -13.10 21.08
C THR A 275 -14.60 -12.72 21.80
N VAL A 276 -14.12 -11.50 21.58
CA VAL A 276 -12.91 -10.94 22.21
C VAL A 276 -13.23 -9.60 22.87
N LYS A 277 -12.36 -9.10 23.76
CA LYS A 277 -12.43 -7.71 24.19
C LYS A 277 -11.93 -6.80 23.07
N ALA A 278 -12.70 -5.79 22.70
CA ALA A 278 -12.32 -4.86 21.64
C ALA A 278 -10.99 -4.16 21.98
N ARG A 279 -10.80 -3.78 23.24
CA ARG A 279 -9.57 -3.15 23.74
C ARG A 279 -8.36 -4.07 23.62
N ASP A 280 -8.48 -5.35 23.96
CA ASP A 280 -7.36 -6.30 23.83
C ASP A 280 -6.93 -6.47 22.36
N LEU A 281 -7.90 -6.50 21.44
CA LEU A 281 -7.61 -6.55 20.00
C LEU A 281 -6.92 -5.26 19.53
N TRP A 282 -7.36 -4.10 20.01
CA TRP A 282 -6.74 -2.80 19.72
C TRP A 282 -5.31 -2.70 20.26
N GLU A 283 -5.06 -3.10 21.50
CA GLU A 283 -3.72 -3.16 22.10
C GLU A 283 -2.80 -4.11 21.33
N LYS A 284 -3.33 -5.24 20.84
CA LYS A 284 -2.59 -6.16 19.98
C LYS A 284 -2.18 -5.49 18.65
N ILE A 285 -3.08 -4.73 18.02
CA ILE A 285 -2.76 -3.94 16.82
C ILE A 285 -1.67 -2.91 17.12
N GLY A 286 -1.82 -2.15 18.22
CA GLY A 286 -0.84 -1.14 18.63
C GLY A 286 0.54 -1.73 18.93
N TYR A 287 0.60 -2.85 19.65
CA TYR A 287 1.85 -3.57 19.91
C TYR A 287 2.51 -4.07 18.62
N ALA A 288 1.74 -4.65 17.70
CA ALA A 288 2.27 -5.12 16.42
C ALA A 288 2.84 -3.97 15.58
N ALA A 289 2.10 -2.86 15.46
CA ALA A 289 2.57 -1.66 14.77
C ALA A 289 3.86 -1.09 15.39
N TRP A 290 3.98 -1.10 16.72
CA TRP A 290 5.23 -0.74 17.39
C TRP A 290 6.37 -1.72 17.11
N ALA A 291 6.08 -3.02 17.13
CA ALA A 291 7.09 -4.08 17.03
C ALA A 291 7.64 -4.26 15.61
N CYS A 292 6.82 -4.05 14.57
CA CYS A 292 7.21 -4.31 13.18
C CYS A 292 6.61 -3.34 12.13
N ALA A 293 6.08 -2.19 12.54
CA ALA A 293 5.45 -1.19 11.66
C ALA A 293 4.16 -1.64 10.92
N ASP A 294 3.63 -2.83 11.25
CA ASP A 294 2.44 -3.42 10.65
C ASP A 294 1.59 -4.11 11.73
N PRO A 295 0.26 -4.22 11.55
CA PRO A 295 -0.50 -3.70 10.42
C PRO A 295 -0.81 -2.20 10.58
N GLY A 296 -0.95 -1.51 9.45
CA GLY A 296 -1.59 -0.19 9.38
C GLY A 296 -3.10 -0.26 9.64
N LEU A 297 -3.79 0.88 9.52
CA LEU A 297 -5.23 0.99 9.74
C LEU A 297 -5.95 1.58 8.52
N GLN A 298 -7.14 1.05 8.24
CA GLN A 298 -8.09 1.63 7.28
C GLN A 298 -9.43 1.91 7.96
N TYR A 299 -9.79 3.20 8.05
CA TYR A 299 -11.01 3.67 8.69
C TYR A 299 -12.20 3.56 7.75
N HIS A 300 -12.81 2.38 7.71
CA HIS A 300 -13.82 1.99 6.72
C HIS A 300 -15.03 2.92 6.65
N THR A 301 -15.52 3.34 7.82
CA THR A 301 -16.67 4.25 7.92
C THR A 301 -16.34 5.60 7.28
N THR A 302 -15.22 6.21 7.68
CA THR A 302 -14.78 7.50 7.11
C THR A 302 -14.51 7.39 5.61
N ILE A 303 -13.85 6.31 5.15
CA ILE A 303 -13.57 6.10 3.72
C ILE A 303 -14.89 6.08 2.91
N ASN A 304 -15.91 5.36 3.39
CA ASN A 304 -17.17 5.24 2.66
C ASN A 304 -18.10 6.45 2.80
N ASP A 305 -18.00 7.22 3.89
CA ASP A 305 -18.74 8.49 4.06
C ASP A 305 -18.37 9.51 2.96
N TRP A 306 -17.09 9.50 2.55
CA TRP A 306 -16.54 10.35 1.48
C TRP A 306 -16.56 9.70 0.10
N HIS A 307 -17.16 8.51 -0.04
CA HIS A 307 -17.23 7.85 -1.34
C HIS A 307 -18.16 8.59 -2.29
N THR A 308 -17.64 8.92 -3.48
CA THR A 308 -18.40 9.54 -4.56
C THR A 308 -19.34 8.59 -5.30
N CYS A 309 -19.12 7.26 -5.22
CA CYS A 309 -19.87 6.26 -5.97
C CYS A 309 -20.48 5.09 -5.16
N PRO A 310 -21.10 5.34 -3.98
CA PRO A 310 -21.59 4.26 -3.10
C PRO A 310 -22.75 3.45 -3.68
N ALA A 311 -23.46 3.95 -4.70
CA ALA A 311 -24.49 3.15 -5.37
C ALA A 311 -23.88 2.07 -6.29
N SER A 312 -22.61 2.23 -6.68
CA SER A 312 -21.87 1.26 -7.49
C SER A 312 -21.13 0.20 -6.68
N GLY A 313 -21.02 0.38 -5.37
CA GLY A 313 -20.40 -0.60 -4.48
C GLY A 313 -19.81 0.09 -3.26
N GLU A 314 -19.24 -0.73 -2.38
CA GLU A 314 -18.54 -0.25 -1.19
C GLU A 314 -17.03 -0.27 -1.45
N ILE A 315 -16.30 0.72 -0.94
CA ILE A 315 -14.83 0.69 -0.94
C ILE A 315 -14.38 -0.32 0.11
N ARG A 316 -13.62 -1.34 -0.29
CA ARG A 316 -13.21 -2.45 0.60
C ARG A 316 -11.73 -2.48 0.93
N ALA A 317 -10.91 -1.92 0.07
CA ALA A 317 -9.46 -1.97 0.17
C ALA A 317 -8.83 -0.69 -0.40
N SER A 318 -7.51 -0.70 -0.48
CA SER A 318 -6.70 0.34 -1.11
C SER A 318 -5.65 -0.27 -2.01
N ASN A 319 -4.91 0.57 -2.72
CA ASN A 319 -3.64 0.19 -3.32
C ASN A 319 -2.52 0.01 -2.24
N PRO A 320 -1.29 -0.40 -2.62
CA PRO A 320 -0.18 -0.65 -1.68
C PRO A 320 0.11 0.44 -0.66
N CYS A 321 -0.01 1.71 -1.02
CA CYS A 321 0.39 2.83 -0.16
C CYS A 321 -0.80 3.57 0.47
N SER A 322 -2.02 3.03 0.34
CA SER A 322 -3.26 3.56 0.94
C SER A 322 -3.71 4.94 0.49
N GLU A 323 -3.15 5.51 -0.59
CA GLU A 323 -3.55 6.80 -1.15
C GLU A 323 -4.72 6.70 -2.13
N TYR A 324 -4.90 5.55 -2.77
CA TYR A 324 -6.00 5.26 -3.69
C TYR A 324 -7.04 4.36 -3.01
N MET A 325 -8.24 4.90 -2.80
CA MET A 325 -9.36 4.27 -2.11
C MET A 325 -10.60 4.35 -3.00
N PHE A 326 -10.91 3.27 -3.71
CA PHE A 326 -12.06 3.23 -4.60
C PHE A 326 -12.62 1.80 -4.68
N LEU A 327 -13.56 1.56 -5.60
CA LEU A 327 -14.21 0.27 -5.78
C LEU A 327 -13.19 -0.84 -6.10
N ASP A 328 -13.53 -2.08 -5.74
CA ASP A 328 -12.72 -3.21 -6.17
C ASP A 328 -12.66 -3.30 -7.71
N ASP A 329 -11.59 -3.91 -8.20
CA ASP A 329 -11.31 -4.10 -9.63
C ASP A 329 -11.26 -2.76 -10.38
N THR A 330 -10.56 -1.77 -9.81
CA THR A 330 -10.33 -0.46 -10.44
C THR A 330 -8.85 -0.08 -10.40
N ALA A 331 -8.46 0.88 -11.24
CA ALA A 331 -7.08 1.34 -11.35
C ALA A 331 -6.98 2.87 -11.32
N CYS A 332 -5.84 3.36 -10.84
CA CYS A 332 -5.52 4.78 -10.79
C CYS A 332 -4.11 5.05 -11.33
N ASN A 333 -4.06 6.02 -12.22
CA ASN A 333 -2.86 6.67 -12.71
C ASN A 333 -2.54 7.88 -11.82
N LEU A 334 -1.25 8.11 -11.60
CA LEU A 334 -0.77 9.11 -10.65
C LEU A 334 0.12 10.14 -11.34
N ALA A 335 0.03 11.38 -10.86
CA ALA A 335 1.01 12.43 -11.13
C ALA A 335 1.18 13.28 -9.87
N SER A 336 2.35 13.91 -9.69
CA SER A 336 2.59 14.80 -8.55
C SER A 336 3.33 16.05 -8.99
N LEU A 337 2.76 17.20 -8.65
CA LEU A 337 3.37 18.50 -8.87
C LEU A 337 4.43 18.77 -7.81
N ASN A 338 5.64 19.13 -8.20
CA ASN A 338 6.66 19.56 -7.24
C ASN A 338 6.35 20.99 -6.76
N LEU A 339 5.93 21.17 -5.51
CA LEU A 339 5.50 22.49 -5.02
C LEU A 339 6.61 23.56 -5.08
N LEU A 340 7.89 23.17 -5.05
CA LEU A 340 9.01 24.10 -5.13
C LEU A 340 9.12 24.80 -6.49
N THR A 341 8.56 24.24 -7.58
CA THR A 341 8.59 24.91 -8.90
C THR A 341 7.69 26.14 -8.97
N PHE A 342 6.72 26.24 -8.04
CA PHE A 342 5.81 27.38 -7.92
C PHE A 342 6.27 28.37 -6.84
N HIS A 343 7.40 28.10 -6.17
CA HIS A 343 7.96 28.99 -5.17
C HIS A 343 9.02 29.89 -5.78
N THR A 344 8.86 31.19 -5.64
CA THR A 344 9.91 32.15 -6.02
C THR A 344 10.75 32.50 -4.78
N PRO A 345 12.06 32.18 -4.75
CA PRO A 345 12.93 32.60 -3.66
C PRO A 345 12.88 34.13 -3.52
N SER A 346 12.67 34.63 -2.30
CA SER A 346 12.69 36.06 -2.05
C SER A 346 14.13 36.58 -2.19
N SER A 347 14.50 37.08 -3.38
CA SER A 347 15.72 37.88 -3.50
C SER A 347 15.43 39.27 -2.93
N SER A 348 15.99 39.54 -1.75
CA SER A 348 16.09 40.85 -1.09
C SER A 348 14.78 41.59 -0.79
N SER A 349 14.52 41.77 0.50
CA SER A 349 13.79 42.92 1.08
C SER A 349 12.57 43.42 0.28
N SER A 350 11.47 42.66 0.26
CA SER A 350 10.17 43.23 -0.04
C SER A 350 9.65 44.00 1.20
N VAL A 351 9.55 45.31 1.05
CA VAL A 351 8.84 46.19 1.98
C VAL A 351 7.34 45.89 1.84
N GLY A 352 6.72 45.38 2.91
CA GLY A 352 5.25 45.41 3.08
C GLY A 352 4.45 44.12 2.86
N GLY A 353 5.08 42.94 2.71
CA GLY A 353 4.38 41.64 2.70
C GLY A 353 5.22 40.62 3.45
N ALA A 354 4.59 39.72 4.21
CA ALA A 354 5.26 38.81 5.15
C ALA A 354 6.58 38.25 4.61
N LYS A 355 7.65 38.30 5.41
CA LYS A 355 8.86 37.49 5.15
C LYS A 355 8.42 36.03 5.14
N GLY A 356 8.09 35.47 3.99
CA GLY A 356 7.39 34.18 3.92
C GLY A 356 6.68 33.92 2.59
N LEU A 357 6.41 32.63 2.37
CA LEU A 357 5.66 31.98 1.29
C LEU A 357 5.32 32.86 0.06
N ASN A 358 6.24 32.94 -0.91
CA ASN A 358 5.96 33.54 -2.22
C ASN A 358 5.60 32.44 -3.22
N PHE A 359 4.30 32.15 -3.34
CA PHE A 359 3.78 31.05 -4.15
C PHE A 359 3.00 31.56 -5.39
N ASP A 360 3.33 31.02 -6.56
CA ASP A 360 2.64 31.25 -7.83
C ASP A 360 1.37 30.40 -7.93
N ILE A 361 0.28 30.95 -7.41
CA ILE A 361 -1.04 30.31 -7.40
C ILE A 361 -1.56 30.10 -8.83
N ALA A 362 -1.37 31.07 -9.73
CA ALA A 362 -1.89 30.99 -11.09
C ALA A 362 -1.18 29.90 -11.91
N GLY A 363 0.15 29.82 -11.80
CA GLY A 363 0.94 28.73 -12.38
C GLY A 363 0.53 27.37 -11.82
N TYR A 364 0.27 27.28 -10.51
CA TYR A 364 -0.20 26.05 -9.87
C TYR A 364 -1.56 25.60 -10.38
N GLU A 365 -2.57 26.48 -10.41
CA GLU A 365 -3.90 26.16 -10.95
C GLU A 365 -3.84 25.75 -12.43
N HIS A 366 -3.00 26.42 -13.23
CA HIS A 366 -2.79 26.06 -14.63
C HIS A 366 -2.18 24.67 -14.79
N ALA A 367 -1.15 24.36 -13.99
CA ALA A 367 -0.53 23.04 -13.99
C ALA A 367 -1.50 21.93 -13.55
N VAL A 368 -2.32 22.19 -12.51
CA VAL A 368 -3.35 21.25 -12.04
C VAL A 368 -4.35 20.95 -13.16
N ARG A 369 -4.82 21.97 -13.86
CA ARG A 369 -5.72 21.81 -15.01
C ARG A 369 -5.09 20.95 -16.11
N LEU A 370 -3.86 21.28 -16.52
CA LEU A 370 -3.15 20.55 -17.57
C LEU A 370 -2.96 19.07 -17.21
N TRP A 371 -2.47 18.81 -16.00
CA TRP A 371 -2.22 17.43 -15.56
C TRP A 371 -3.49 16.62 -15.33
N THR A 372 -4.60 17.26 -14.95
CA THR A 372 -5.91 16.57 -14.90
C THR A 372 -6.30 16.05 -16.29
N VAL A 373 -6.08 16.84 -17.34
CA VAL A 373 -6.35 16.43 -18.74
C VAL A 373 -5.39 15.31 -19.18
N VAL A 374 -4.08 15.43 -18.85
CA VAL A 374 -3.09 14.40 -19.18
C VAL A 374 -3.43 13.06 -18.54
N LEU A 375 -3.82 13.07 -17.25
CA LEU A 375 -4.25 11.87 -16.54
C LEU A 375 -5.50 11.27 -17.19
N GLU A 376 -6.51 12.09 -17.52
CA GLU A 376 -7.72 11.61 -18.20
C GLU A 376 -7.43 10.93 -19.56
N ILE A 377 -6.50 11.49 -20.35
CA ILE A 377 -6.07 10.87 -21.62
C ILE A 377 -5.45 9.49 -21.35
N SER A 378 -4.63 9.37 -20.31
CA SER A 378 -3.93 8.11 -20.02
C SER A 378 -4.83 6.96 -19.53
N VAL A 379 -6.07 7.26 -19.08
CA VAL A 379 -7.08 6.22 -18.82
C VAL A 379 -7.42 5.47 -20.12
N MET A 380 -7.56 6.20 -21.23
CA MET A 380 -8.04 5.66 -22.50
C MET A 380 -7.01 4.88 -23.31
N MET A 381 -5.72 5.10 -23.05
CA MET A 381 -4.65 4.39 -23.76
C MET A 381 -4.27 3.06 -23.10
N ALA A 382 -4.74 2.80 -21.88
CA ALA A 382 -4.23 1.72 -21.05
C ALA A 382 -4.87 0.36 -21.34
N GLN A 383 -4.12 -0.71 -21.04
CA GLN A 383 -4.65 -2.06 -20.89
C GLN A 383 -4.50 -2.56 -19.45
N PHE A 384 -5.34 -3.53 -19.08
CA PHE A 384 -5.56 -3.98 -17.70
C PHE A 384 -5.54 -5.52 -17.61
N PRO A 385 -5.18 -6.12 -16.47
CA PRO A 385 -4.89 -7.56 -16.37
C PRO A 385 -6.14 -8.46 -16.28
N SER A 386 -7.34 -7.88 -16.19
CA SER A 386 -8.63 -8.58 -16.22
C SER A 386 -9.71 -7.74 -16.91
N LYS A 387 -10.83 -8.38 -17.25
CA LYS A 387 -11.98 -7.76 -17.91
C LYS A 387 -12.64 -6.72 -17.01
N GLU A 388 -12.82 -7.07 -15.74
CA GLU A 388 -13.48 -6.27 -14.71
C GLU A 388 -12.71 -4.96 -14.51
N ILE A 389 -11.37 -5.05 -14.41
CA ILE A 389 -10.53 -3.87 -14.23
C ILE A 389 -10.58 -2.95 -15.45
N ALA A 390 -10.57 -3.51 -16.67
CA ALA A 390 -10.72 -2.70 -17.88
C ALA A 390 -12.06 -1.97 -17.93
N LEU A 391 -13.16 -2.67 -17.62
CA LEU A 391 -14.51 -2.11 -17.61
C LEU A 391 -14.66 -1.01 -16.56
N LEU A 392 -14.35 -1.30 -15.29
CA LEU A 392 -14.61 -0.35 -14.21
C LEU A 392 -13.63 0.84 -14.25
N SER A 393 -12.39 0.64 -14.72
CA SER A 393 -11.47 1.76 -14.93
C SER A 393 -11.98 2.70 -16.03
N TYR A 394 -12.62 2.19 -17.08
CA TYR A 394 -13.30 2.99 -18.09
C TYR A 394 -14.59 3.63 -17.57
N GLU A 395 -15.38 2.91 -16.76
CA GLU A 395 -16.65 3.36 -16.22
C GLU A 395 -16.50 4.53 -15.24
N PHE A 396 -15.47 4.51 -14.38
CA PHE A 396 -15.28 5.50 -13.31
C PHE A 396 -14.16 6.50 -13.56
N ARG A 397 -13.18 6.15 -14.41
CA ARG A 397 -12.15 7.07 -14.90
C ARG A 397 -11.40 7.76 -13.75
N THR A 398 -11.01 6.99 -12.73
CA THR A 398 -10.39 7.55 -11.52
C THR A 398 -8.97 8.03 -11.78
N LEU A 399 -8.66 9.22 -11.27
CA LEU A 399 -7.35 9.87 -11.37
C LEU A 399 -6.74 10.08 -9.98
N GLY A 400 -5.43 10.26 -9.95
CA GLY A 400 -4.67 10.56 -8.73
C GLY A 400 -3.65 11.66 -8.94
N LEU A 401 -4.13 12.90 -9.11
CA LEU A 401 -3.25 14.07 -9.08
C LEU A 401 -2.92 14.46 -7.63
N GLY A 402 -1.64 14.65 -7.36
CA GLY A 402 -1.11 15.08 -6.07
C GLY A 402 -0.03 16.14 -6.18
N TYR A 403 0.70 16.32 -5.08
CA TYR A 403 1.89 17.15 -5.04
C TYR A 403 2.98 16.53 -4.16
N ALA A 404 4.21 16.99 -4.34
CA ALA A 404 5.39 16.63 -3.55
C ALA A 404 6.05 17.88 -2.95
N ASN A 405 7.01 17.67 -2.04
CA ASN A 405 7.85 18.73 -1.45
C ASN A 405 7.13 19.82 -0.64
N ILE A 406 6.01 19.49 0.04
CA ILE A 406 5.39 20.42 1.00
C ILE A 406 6.36 20.81 2.12
N GLY A 407 7.13 19.86 2.66
CA GLY A 407 8.15 20.17 3.67
C GLY A 407 9.25 21.09 3.12
N GLY A 408 9.72 20.84 1.89
CA GLY A 408 10.69 21.71 1.20
C GLY A 408 10.17 23.13 1.01
N LEU A 409 8.90 23.27 0.62
CA LEU A 409 8.23 24.56 0.47
C LEU A 409 8.17 25.32 1.81
N LEU A 410 7.71 24.65 2.88
CA LEU A 410 7.58 25.26 4.21
C LEU A 410 8.95 25.69 4.76
N MET A 411 9.96 24.82 4.69
CA MET A 411 11.32 25.12 5.13
C MET A 411 11.93 26.29 4.35
N SER A 412 11.80 26.30 3.03
CA SER A 412 12.29 27.40 2.17
C SER A 412 11.58 28.72 2.44
N SER A 413 10.36 28.66 2.97
CA SER A 413 9.54 29.81 3.35
C SER A 413 9.76 30.25 4.81
N GLY A 414 10.64 29.59 5.58
CA GLY A 414 10.85 29.87 6.99
C GLY A 414 9.65 29.50 7.89
N ILE A 415 8.79 28.58 7.44
CA ILE A 415 7.57 28.16 8.14
C ILE A 415 7.81 26.78 8.77
N PRO A 416 7.63 26.61 10.09
CA PRO A 416 7.79 25.30 10.73
C PRO A 416 6.76 24.30 10.22
N TYR A 417 7.18 23.04 10.02
CA TYR A 417 6.29 21.99 9.51
C TYR A 417 5.13 21.70 10.46
N ASP A 418 5.43 21.48 11.75
CA ASP A 418 4.43 21.32 12.80
C ASP A 418 3.99 22.70 13.33
N SER A 419 3.21 23.41 12.52
CA SER A 419 2.62 24.69 12.90
C SER A 419 1.22 24.84 12.31
N ASP A 420 0.41 25.71 12.92
CA ASP A 420 -0.91 26.04 12.37
C ASP A 420 -0.78 26.66 10.97
N GLN A 421 0.25 27.47 10.73
CA GLN A 421 0.54 28.01 9.40
C GLN A 421 0.86 26.91 8.39
N GLY A 422 1.72 25.95 8.76
CA GLY A 422 2.10 24.83 7.91
C GLY A 422 0.90 23.96 7.51
N ARG A 423 0.04 23.63 8.49
CA ARG A 423 -1.22 22.90 8.26
C ARG A 423 -2.19 23.69 7.38
N ALA A 424 -2.35 24.99 7.62
CA ALA A 424 -3.24 25.85 6.84
C ALA A 424 -2.79 25.98 5.37
N ILE A 425 -1.48 26.09 5.11
CA ILE A 425 -0.92 26.12 3.75
C ILE A 425 -1.16 24.79 3.04
N ALA A 426 -0.87 23.67 3.69
CA ALA A 426 -1.11 22.35 3.13
C ALA A 426 -2.60 22.18 2.78
N GLY A 427 -3.50 22.50 3.71
CA GLY A 427 -4.94 22.45 3.48
C GLY A 427 -5.40 23.33 2.31
N ALA A 428 -4.87 24.55 2.19
CA ALA A 428 -5.24 25.46 1.10
C ALA A 428 -4.74 24.96 -0.27
N LEU A 429 -3.49 24.49 -0.36
CA LEU A 429 -2.93 23.94 -1.60
C LEU A 429 -3.66 22.67 -2.04
N THR A 430 -3.95 21.75 -1.10
CA THR A 430 -4.77 20.57 -1.39
C THR A 430 -6.16 20.97 -1.87
N ALA A 431 -6.82 21.93 -1.21
CA ALA A 431 -8.15 22.38 -1.58
C ALA A 431 -8.17 23.03 -2.98
N ILE A 432 -7.18 23.85 -3.33
CA ILE A 432 -7.02 24.43 -4.68
C ILE A 432 -6.87 23.31 -5.70
N MET A 433 -5.94 22.38 -5.48
CA MET A 433 -5.67 21.28 -6.41
C MET A 433 -6.93 20.44 -6.67
N THR A 434 -7.58 19.96 -5.61
CA THR A 434 -8.77 19.11 -5.75
C THR A 434 -9.94 19.86 -6.37
N GLY A 435 -10.21 21.10 -5.96
CA GLY A 435 -11.27 21.92 -6.54
C GLY A 435 -11.04 22.22 -8.03
N VAL A 436 -9.82 22.60 -8.42
CA VAL A 436 -9.48 22.87 -9.83
C VAL A 436 -9.53 21.59 -10.67
N SER A 437 -9.10 20.44 -10.14
CA SER A 437 -9.24 19.16 -10.84
C SER A 437 -10.69 18.78 -11.08
N TYR A 438 -11.59 18.90 -10.09
CA TYR A 438 -13.02 18.62 -10.30
C TYR A 438 -13.70 19.65 -11.21
N ALA A 439 -13.34 20.93 -11.14
CA ALA A 439 -13.82 21.93 -12.09
C ALA A 439 -13.38 21.59 -13.53
N THR A 440 -12.12 21.22 -13.71
CA THR A 440 -11.60 20.77 -15.02
C THR A 440 -12.30 19.50 -15.50
N SER A 441 -12.58 18.56 -14.60
CA SER A 441 -13.34 17.34 -14.89
C SER A 441 -14.77 17.65 -15.36
N ALA A 442 -15.45 18.61 -14.74
CA ALA A 442 -16.78 19.04 -15.14
C ALA A 442 -16.78 19.78 -16.50
N GLU A 443 -15.75 20.59 -16.77
CA GLU A 443 -15.57 21.22 -18.08
C GLU A 443 -15.32 20.19 -19.20
N MET A 444 -14.56 19.13 -18.91
CA MET A 444 -14.42 18.00 -19.84
C MET A 444 -15.75 17.26 -20.03
N ALA A 445 -16.53 17.07 -18.96
CA ALA A 445 -17.85 16.45 -19.04
C ALA A 445 -18.82 17.24 -19.92
N ALA A 446 -18.76 18.58 -19.90
CA ALA A 446 -19.56 19.44 -20.78
C ALA A 446 -19.31 19.19 -22.28
N LYS A 447 -18.15 18.63 -22.64
CA LYS A 447 -17.76 18.36 -24.05
C LYS A 447 -17.81 16.89 -24.41
N LEU A 448 -17.49 16.00 -23.47
CA LEU A 448 -17.30 14.57 -23.70
C LEU A 448 -18.32 13.68 -22.97
N GLY A 449 -19.21 14.28 -22.17
CA GLY A 449 -20.10 13.60 -21.24
C GLY A 449 -19.42 13.26 -19.91
N ALA A 450 -20.22 13.14 -18.85
CA ALA A 450 -19.77 12.64 -17.55
C ALA A 450 -19.26 11.18 -17.64
N PHE A 451 -18.57 10.69 -16.61
CA PHE A 451 -18.20 9.26 -16.56
C PHE A 451 -19.47 8.39 -16.57
N PRO A 452 -19.46 7.21 -17.21
CA PRO A 452 -20.68 6.39 -17.36
C PRO A 452 -21.40 6.08 -16.03
N GLY A 453 -20.66 5.83 -14.95
CA GLY A 453 -21.22 5.58 -13.62
C GLY A 453 -21.84 6.80 -12.92
N PHE A 454 -21.79 8.00 -13.50
CA PHE A 454 -22.19 9.26 -12.84
C PHE A 454 -23.70 9.32 -12.58
N ALA A 455 -24.54 8.99 -13.57
CA ALA A 455 -26.00 9.11 -13.42
C ALA A 455 -26.53 8.31 -12.22
N LYS A 456 -25.96 7.11 -12.00
CA LYS A 456 -26.28 6.25 -10.85
C LYS A 456 -25.81 6.84 -9.51
N ASN A 457 -24.75 7.65 -9.54
CA ASN A 457 -24.08 8.22 -8.36
C ASN A 457 -24.17 9.75 -8.27
N HIS A 458 -25.12 10.36 -8.99
CA HIS A 458 -25.25 11.80 -9.10
C HIS A 458 -25.36 12.48 -7.73
N ASP A 459 -26.34 12.07 -6.92
CA ASP A 459 -26.58 12.69 -5.61
C ASP A 459 -25.43 12.44 -4.62
N PRO A 460 -24.90 11.19 -4.47
CA PRO A 460 -23.73 10.96 -3.63
C PRO A 460 -22.50 11.77 -4.03
N MET A 461 -22.22 11.90 -5.34
CA MET A 461 -21.06 12.66 -5.80
C MET A 461 -21.22 14.15 -5.48
N LEU A 462 -22.37 14.76 -5.80
CA LEU A 462 -22.63 16.16 -5.47
C LEU A 462 -22.62 16.41 -3.95
N ARG A 463 -23.10 15.46 -3.15
CA ARG A 463 -22.96 15.51 -1.68
C ARG A 463 -21.51 15.66 -1.25
N VAL A 464 -20.61 14.81 -1.76
CA VAL A 464 -19.18 14.84 -1.44
C VAL A 464 -18.56 16.18 -1.87
N ILE A 465 -18.88 16.69 -3.06
CA ILE A 465 -18.40 17.98 -3.54
C ILE A 465 -18.88 19.13 -2.65
N ARG A 466 -20.16 19.14 -2.23
CA ARG A 466 -20.69 20.13 -1.28
C ARG A 466 -19.99 20.04 0.08
N ASN A 467 -19.71 18.83 0.58
CA ASN A 467 -18.97 18.64 1.82
C ASN A 467 -17.54 19.20 1.73
N HIS A 468 -16.83 18.96 0.63
CA HIS A 468 -15.51 19.56 0.40
C HIS A 468 -15.56 21.09 0.30
N LYS A 469 -16.59 21.65 -0.37
CA LYS A 469 -16.82 23.10 -0.39
C LYS A 469 -16.96 23.64 1.03
N LYS A 470 -17.81 23.05 1.88
CA LYS A 470 -17.96 23.46 3.29
C LYS A 470 -16.63 23.43 4.04
N ALA A 471 -15.84 22.37 3.85
CA ALA A 471 -14.50 22.27 4.45
C ALA A 471 -13.55 23.37 3.96
N ALA A 472 -13.56 23.69 2.66
CA ALA A 472 -12.76 24.79 2.10
C ALA A 472 -13.21 26.17 2.61
N TYR A 473 -14.48 26.32 3.00
CA TYR A 473 -15.02 27.51 3.64
C TYR A 473 -14.70 27.62 5.14
N GLY A 474 -14.10 26.59 5.74
CA GLY A 474 -13.75 26.58 7.16
C GLY A 474 -14.90 26.15 8.10
N GLU A 475 -15.98 25.58 7.55
CA GLU A 475 -17.15 25.17 8.34
C GLU A 475 -16.82 23.95 9.22
N ARG A 476 -17.17 23.99 10.52
CA ARG A 476 -16.90 22.89 11.46
C ARG A 476 -18.04 21.87 11.57
N SER A 477 -19.20 22.19 11.00
CA SER A 477 -20.43 21.40 11.14
C SER A 477 -21.29 21.53 9.88
N GLY A 478 -22.33 20.70 9.76
CA GLY A 478 -23.26 20.76 8.64
C GLY A 478 -22.87 19.88 7.45
N TYR A 479 -21.89 18.98 7.62
CA TYR A 479 -21.55 17.96 6.63
C TYR A 479 -22.70 16.95 6.48
N ASP A 480 -23.02 16.59 5.24
CA ASP A 480 -24.11 15.65 4.94
C ASP A 480 -23.58 14.21 4.84
N LYS A 481 -24.20 13.28 5.58
CA LYS A 481 -23.85 11.85 5.68
C LYS A 481 -22.36 11.60 5.93
N VAL A 482 -21.80 12.29 6.92
CA VAL A 482 -20.46 12.02 7.43
C VAL A 482 -20.56 11.73 8.92
N SER A 483 -20.03 10.60 9.35
CA SER A 483 -20.07 10.11 10.73
C SER A 483 -19.12 10.90 11.63
N GLN A 484 -17.94 11.25 11.11
CA GLN A 484 -16.93 12.05 11.79
C GLN A 484 -16.59 13.32 10.98
N PRO A 485 -16.88 14.53 11.47
CA PRO A 485 -16.55 15.77 10.78
C PRO A 485 -15.04 15.87 10.47
N PRO A 486 -14.65 16.34 9.27
CA PRO A 486 -13.25 16.52 8.92
C PRO A 486 -12.64 17.71 9.68
N VAL A 487 -11.30 17.84 9.61
CA VAL A 487 -10.62 19.08 9.95
C VAL A 487 -10.80 20.05 8.78
N PRO A 488 -11.55 21.17 8.92
CA PRO A 488 -11.77 22.10 7.83
C PRO A 488 -10.54 23.00 7.60
N LEU A 489 -10.53 23.74 6.50
CA LEU A 489 -9.47 24.69 6.19
C LEU A 489 -9.40 25.79 7.26
N ASP A 490 -8.26 25.88 7.95
CA ASP A 490 -7.96 26.99 8.85
C ASP A 490 -7.45 28.20 8.06
N GLY A 491 -8.40 28.98 7.52
CA GLY A 491 -8.08 30.19 6.79
C GLY A 491 -7.43 31.27 7.65
N ALA A 492 -7.69 31.31 8.95
CA ALA A 492 -7.16 32.34 9.85
C ALA A 492 -5.66 32.18 10.08
N SER A 493 -5.18 30.93 10.17
CA SER A 493 -3.76 30.62 10.35
C SER A 493 -2.96 30.63 9.04
N CYS A 494 -3.61 30.75 7.87
CA CYS A 494 -2.92 30.79 6.59
C CYS A 494 -2.22 32.16 6.39
N PRO A 495 -0.88 32.20 6.23
CA PRO A 495 -0.15 33.47 6.10
C PRO A 495 -0.36 34.17 4.75
N ASP A 496 -0.86 33.46 3.72
CA ASP A 496 -1.23 34.03 2.42
C ASP A 496 -2.72 33.84 2.18
N GLN A 497 -3.51 34.89 2.44
CA GLN A 497 -4.96 34.86 2.29
C GLN A 497 -5.42 34.63 0.84
N ARG A 498 -4.56 34.90 -0.16
CA ARG A 498 -4.89 34.58 -1.56
C ARG A 498 -5.11 33.08 -1.73
N LEU A 499 -4.34 32.23 -1.05
CA LEU A 499 -4.52 30.77 -1.10
C LEU A 499 -5.91 30.36 -0.61
N VAL A 500 -6.39 30.98 0.47
CA VAL A 500 -7.73 30.71 1.04
C VAL A 500 -8.83 31.13 0.07
N GLU A 501 -8.71 32.31 -0.53
CA GLU A 501 -9.67 32.78 -1.53
C GLU A 501 -9.72 31.88 -2.76
N HIS A 502 -8.56 31.48 -3.28
CA HIS A 502 -8.45 30.58 -4.43
C HIS A 502 -9.01 29.19 -4.10
N ALA A 503 -8.77 28.66 -2.90
CA ALA A 503 -9.37 27.40 -2.44
C ALA A 503 -10.91 27.47 -2.48
N LYS A 504 -11.51 28.54 -1.94
CA LYS A 504 -12.97 28.73 -1.97
C LYS A 504 -13.50 28.83 -3.41
N ARG A 505 -12.87 29.68 -4.24
CA ARG A 505 -13.24 29.84 -5.66
C ARG A 505 -13.16 28.54 -6.45
N ALA A 506 -12.14 27.71 -6.20
CA ALA A 506 -11.98 26.42 -6.87
C ALA A 506 -13.16 25.49 -6.58
N TRP A 507 -13.60 25.41 -5.32
CA TRP A 507 -14.75 24.57 -4.93
C TRP A 507 -16.11 25.13 -5.34
N ASP A 508 -16.26 26.46 -5.39
CA ASP A 508 -17.46 27.09 -5.96
C ASP A 508 -17.63 26.74 -7.43
N ARG A 509 -16.54 26.83 -8.21
CA ARG A 509 -16.53 26.43 -9.62
C ARG A 509 -16.76 24.94 -9.79
N ALA A 510 -16.11 24.10 -8.99
CA ALA A 510 -16.26 22.65 -9.06
C ALA A 510 -17.72 22.21 -8.81
N LEU A 511 -18.41 22.85 -7.87
CA LEU A 511 -19.81 22.57 -7.61
C LEU A 511 -20.71 23.09 -8.73
N ALA A 512 -20.57 24.38 -9.10
CA ALA A 512 -21.45 25.00 -10.10
C ALA A 512 -21.38 24.28 -11.45
N LEU A 513 -20.17 23.98 -11.95
CA LEU A 513 -19.99 23.26 -13.21
C LEU A 513 -20.45 21.80 -13.11
N GLY A 514 -20.24 21.16 -11.96
CA GLY A 514 -20.64 19.77 -11.76
C GLY A 514 -22.15 19.58 -11.64
N GLU A 515 -22.86 20.54 -11.07
CA GLU A 515 -24.33 20.54 -11.07
C GLU A 515 -24.90 20.71 -12.49
N GLU A 516 -24.21 21.45 -13.35
CA GLU A 516 -24.64 21.69 -14.74
C GLU A 516 -24.28 20.54 -15.70
N HIS A 517 -23.09 19.97 -15.56
CA HIS A 517 -22.50 19.08 -16.57
C HIS A 517 -22.15 17.68 -16.06
N GLY A 518 -22.24 17.45 -14.74
CA GLY A 518 -21.63 16.30 -14.09
C GLY A 518 -20.10 16.36 -14.11
N TYR A 519 -19.46 15.22 -13.88
CA TYR A 519 -17.99 15.11 -13.82
C TYR A 519 -17.49 14.03 -14.76
N ARG A 520 -16.31 14.24 -15.35
CA ARG A 520 -15.66 13.24 -16.19
C ARG A 520 -14.95 12.15 -15.38
N ASN A 521 -14.66 12.38 -14.10
CA ASN A 521 -13.84 11.51 -13.26
C ASN A 521 -14.50 11.32 -11.89
N ALA A 522 -14.70 10.07 -11.47
CA ALA A 522 -15.30 9.76 -10.17
C ALA A 522 -14.39 10.13 -8.98
N GLN A 523 -13.07 10.08 -9.20
CA GLN A 523 -12.03 10.50 -8.26
C GLN A 523 -10.96 11.27 -9.04
N ALA A 524 -10.42 12.34 -8.45
CA ALA A 524 -9.50 13.24 -9.15
C ALA A 524 -8.10 13.34 -8.53
N THR A 525 -7.99 13.31 -7.20
CA THR A 525 -6.75 13.66 -6.49
C THR A 525 -6.40 12.69 -5.38
N VAL A 526 -5.10 12.45 -5.19
CA VAL A 526 -4.52 11.69 -4.05
C VAL A 526 -3.16 12.30 -3.70
N ILE A 527 -2.66 12.08 -2.48
CA ILE A 527 -1.26 12.41 -2.13
C ILE A 527 -0.48 11.11 -2.03
N ALA A 528 0.36 10.84 -3.04
CA ALA A 528 1.16 9.63 -3.12
C ALA A 528 2.52 9.80 -2.41
N PRO A 529 3.24 8.70 -2.08
CA PRO A 529 4.55 8.79 -1.43
C PRO A 529 5.64 9.48 -2.27
N THR A 530 5.56 9.40 -3.61
CA THR A 530 6.57 9.96 -4.54
C THR A 530 8.02 9.50 -4.27
N GLY A 531 8.20 8.21 -3.96
CA GLY A 531 9.50 7.64 -3.62
C GLY A 531 10.50 7.52 -4.79
N THR A 532 10.05 7.74 -6.03
CA THR A 532 10.86 7.86 -7.25
C THR A 532 10.27 9.00 -8.05
#